data_AF-A0A834X1W9-F1
#
_entry.id   AF-A0A834X1W9-F1
#
_cell.length_a   1.000
_cell.length_b   1.000
_cell.length_c   1.000
_cell.angle_alpha   90.00
_cell.angle_beta   90.00
_cell.angle_gamma   90.00
#
_symmetry.space_group_name_H-M   'P 1'
#
loop_
_entity.id
_entity.type
_entity.pdbx_description
1 polymer ?
#
loop_
_entity_poly.entity_id
_entity_poly.type
_entity_poly.pdbx_seq_one_letter_code
_entity_poly.pdbx_strand_id
1 'polypeptide(L)'
;MPKIDKSGRFCSPRAARELALSIIYAACLEGSDPVRLFEKRMNARRELGYDFDKNKLLEYNHMSFGGPPITVESVEEANELLRKNEMESAIEAEVLTAPPKLVYSKLILRFARKLLVAVMDRWDSHVLVINNVAPENWKV
;
A
#
# COMPACT_ATOMS: atom_id res chain seq x y z
N MET A 1 -4.78 -3.91 -19.28
CA MET A 1 -4.99 -2.49 -18.92
C MET A 1 -3.64 -1.86 -18.63
N PRO A 2 -3.38 -0.61 -19.04
CA PRO A 2 -2.15 0.07 -18.69
C PRO A 2 -2.04 0.22 -17.16
N LYS A 3 -0.82 0.09 -16.64
CA LYS A 3 -0.50 0.27 -15.21
C LYS A 3 -0.66 1.74 -14.81
N ILE A 4 -0.22 2.65 -15.68
CA ILE A 4 -0.17 4.10 -15.47
C ILE A 4 -1.04 4.81 -16.52
N ASP A 5 -1.73 5.88 -16.14
CA ASP A 5 -2.46 6.77 -17.06
C ASP A 5 -1.54 7.80 -17.74
N LYS A 6 -2.11 8.60 -18.64
CA LYS A 6 -1.38 9.68 -19.35
C LYS A 6 -0.81 10.77 -18.42
N SER A 7 -1.27 10.85 -17.17
CA SER A 7 -0.79 11.80 -16.16
C SER A 7 0.33 11.22 -15.29
N GLY A 8 0.76 9.99 -15.56
CA GLY A 8 1.80 9.33 -14.79
C GLY A 8 1.29 8.73 -13.47
N ARG A 9 0.01 8.32 -13.37
CA ARG A 9 -0.56 7.76 -12.13
C ARG A 9 -1.20 6.39 -12.32
N PHE A 10 -1.25 5.60 -11.25
CA PHE A 10 -1.93 4.30 -11.29
C PHE A 10 -3.42 4.43 -11.61
N CYS A 11 -3.85 3.61 -12.57
CA CYS A 11 -5.20 3.63 -13.12
C CYS A 11 -5.87 2.24 -13.18
N SER A 12 -5.20 1.21 -12.64
CA SER A 12 -5.74 -0.15 -12.62
C SER A 12 -6.67 -0.39 -11.42
N PRO A 13 -7.75 -1.18 -11.55
CA PRO A 13 -8.59 -1.59 -10.43
C PRO A 13 -7.81 -2.32 -9.32
N ARG A 14 -6.72 -3.03 -9.68
CA ARG A 14 -5.82 -3.68 -8.71
C ARG A 14 -5.18 -2.65 -7.76
N ALA A 15 -4.72 -1.53 -8.29
CA ALA A 15 -4.12 -0.44 -7.50
C ALA A 15 -5.13 0.15 -6.50
N ALA A 16 -6.43 0.18 -6.84
CA ALA A 16 -7.47 0.60 -5.88
C ALA A 16 -7.60 -0.36 -4.70
N ARG A 17 -7.51 -1.68 -4.96
CA ARG A 17 -7.60 -2.71 -3.91
C ARG A 17 -6.38 -2.69 -3.00
N GLU A 18 -5.19 -2.56 -3.58
CA GLU A 18 -3.94 -2.47 -2.82
C GLU A 18 -3.91 -1.22 -1.94
N LEU A 19 -4.27 -0.06 -2.49
CA LEU A 19 -4.41 1.16 -1.70
C LEU A 19 -5.40 0.98 -0.55
N ALA A 20 -6.57 0.38 -0.83
CA ALA A 20 -7.56 0.12 0.21
C ALA A 20 -7.02 -0.84 1.29
N LEU A 21 -6.31 -1.90 0.91
CA LEU A 21 -5.70 -2.86 1.84
C LEU A 21 -4.62 -2.19 2.70
N SER A 22 -3.75 -1.39 2.11
CA SER A 22 -2.72 -0.63 2.83
C SER A 22 -3.34 0.32 3.86
N ILE A 23 -4.41 1.02 3.49
CA ILE A 23 -5.14 1.91 4.41
C ILE A 23 -5.83 1.13 5.53
N ILE A 24 -6.49 0.01 5.20
CA ILE A 24 -7.15 -0.84 6.20
C ILE A 24 -6.11 -1.34 7.21
N TYR A 25 -4.99 -1.87 6.72
CA TYR A 25 -3.92 -2.36 7.59
C TYR A 25 -3.39 -1.27 8.52
N ALA A 26 -3.09 -0.07 7.98
CA ALA A 26 -2.66 1.07 8.79
C ALA A 26 -3.74 1.50 9.81
N ALA A 27 -5.01 1.53 9.40
CA ALA A 27 -6.12 1.88 10.29
C ALA A 27 -6.30 0.87 11.43
N CYS A 28 -6.07 -0.42 11.16
CA CYS A 28 -6.07 -1.46 12.19
C CYS A 28 -4.96 -1.23 13.21
N LEU A 29 -3.74 -0.93 12.76
CA LEU A 29 -2.60 -0.65 13.65
C LEU A 29 -2.81 0.63 14.46
N GLU A 30 -3.40 1.67 13.88
CA GLU A 30 -3.69 2.94 14.55
C GLU A 30 -4.97 2.90 15.40
N GLY A 31 -5.78 1.84 15.31
CA GLY A 31 -7.11 1.77 15.92
C GLY A 31 -8.07 2.86 15.42
N SER A 32 -7.95 3.29 14.17
CA SER A 32 -8.69 4.41 13.60
C SER A 32 -9.70 3.99 12.52
N ASP A 33 -10.61 4.88 12.15
CA ASP A 33 -11.54 4.68 11.04
C ASP A 33 -10.77 4.73 9.70
N PRO A 34 -10.77 3.66 8.87
CA PRO A 34 -10.03 3.61 7.61
C PRO A 34 -10.47 4.66 6.58
N VAL A 35 -11.74 5.07 6.56
CA VAL A 35 -12.20 6.14 5.67
C VAL A 35 -11.63 7.48 6.14
N ARG A 36 -11.65 7.75 7.45
CA ARG A 36 -11.05 8.96 8.02
C ARG A 36 -9.54 9.00 7.81
N LEU A 37 -8.85 7.87 7.97
CA LEU A 37 -7.41 7.77 7.69
C LEU A 37 -7.11 8.05 6.21
N PHE A 38 -7.90 7.48 5.31
CA PHE A 38 -7.79 7.75 3.88
C PHE A 38 -7.94 9.23 3.54
N GLU A 39 -8.99 9.88 4.06
CA GLU A 39 -9.22 11.31 3.85
C GLU A 39 -8.09 12.17 4.45
N LYS A 40 -7.56 11.79 5.63
CA LYS A 40 -6.39 12.42 6.23
C LYS A 40 -5.18 12.34 5.30
N ARG A 41 -4.85 11.16 4.77
CA ARG A 41 -3.72 10.98 3.84
C ARG A 41 -3.93 11.72 2.51
N MET A 42 -5.17 11.76 2.01
CA MET A 42 -5.54 12.52 0.81
C MET A 42 -5.34 14.03 0.99
N ASN A 43 -5.52 14.53 2.22
CA ASN A 43 -5.44 15.96 2.55
C ASN A 43 -4.13 16.34 3.25
N ALA A 44 -3.22 15.40 3.48
CA ALA A 44 -1.90 15.67 4.00
C ALA A 44 -1.21 16.73 3.13
N ARG A 45 -0.74 17.80 3.77
CA ARG A 45 0.03 18.83 3.08
C ARG A 45 1.31 18.19 2.56
N ARG A 46 1.67 18.51 1.33
CA ARG A 46 3.00 18.17 0.81
C ARG A 46 4.00 18.91 1.68
N GLU A 47 4.99 18.18 2.19
CA GLU A 47 6.13 18.82 2.81
C GLU A 47 6.77 19.76 1.77
N LEU A 48 7.15 20.96 2.20
CA LEU A 48 7.75 21.95 1.32
C LEU A 48 9.06 21.38 0.76
N GLY A 49 9.12 21.19 -0.56
CA GLY A 49 10.29 20.62 -1.24
C GLY A 49 10.23 19.11 -1.51
N TYR A 50 9.19 18.39 -1.05
CA TYR A 50 9.01 16.99 -1.42
C TYR A 50 8.55 16.88 -2.87
N ASP A 51 9.43 16.38 -3.74
CA ASP A 51 9.11 15.96 -5.09
C ASP A 51 9.17 14.44 -5.19
N PHE A 52 8.09 13.84 -5.68
CA PHE A 52 7.96 12.40 -5.77
C PHE A 52 8.53 11.92 -7.09
N ASP A 53 9.51 11.01 -7.04
CA ASP A 53 10.10 10.43 -8.24
C ASP A 53 9.09 9.51 -8.95
N LYS A 54 8.56 9.99 -10.08
CA LYS A 54 7.60 9.23 -10.88
C LYS A 54 8.17 7.95 -11.48
N ASN A 55 9.49 7.83 -11.62
CA ASN A 55 10.13 6.61 -12.11
C ASN A 55 9.87 5.43 -11.16
N LYS A 56 9.71 5.71 -9.86
CA LYS A 56 9.33 4.71 -8.85
C LYS A 56 8.00 4.03 -9.15
N LEU A 57 7.07 4.71 -9.84
CA LEU A 57 5.82 4.09 -10.28
C LEU A 57 6.03 3.08 -11.41
N LEU A 58 7.06 3.28 -12.25
CA LEU A 58 7.41 2.33 -13.30
C LEU A 58 8.07 1.10 -12.69
N GLU A 59 8.98 1.30 -11.73
CA GLU A 59 9.70 0.24 -11.01
C GLU A 59 8.77 -0.59 -10.10
N TYR A 60 7.85 0.05 -9.38
CA TYR A 60 7.00 -0.63 -8.39
C TYR A 60 6.02 -1.63 -9.00
N ASN A 61 6.20 -2.92 -8.78
CA ASN A 61 5.34 -3.95 -9.38
C ASN A 61 4.20 -4.40 -8.46
N HIS A 62 3.11 -3.63 -8.43
CA HIS A 62 1.86 -3.99 -7.72
C HIS A 62 1.08 -5.18 -8.33
N MET A 63 1.57 -5.74 -9.44
CA MET A 63 1.01 -6.91 -10.13
C MET A 63 1.85 -8.18 -9.90
N SER A 64 2.96 -8.08 -9.17
CA SER A 64 3.74 -9.24 -8.73
C SER A 64 2.88 -10.07 -7.78
N PHE A 65 2.62 -11.33 -8.13
CA PHE A 65 2.02 -12.29 -7.21
C PHE A 65 3.13 -13.04 -6.50
N GLY A 66 2.90 -13.38 -5.23
CA GLY A 66 3.78 -14.30 -4.50
C GLY A 66 3.97 -15.57 -5.34
N GLY A 67 5.20 -15.78 -5.81
CA GLY A 67 5.58 -16.98 -6.54
C GLY A 67 5.68 -18.20 -5.62
N PRO A 68 6.01 -19.38 -6.17
CA PRO A 68 6.37 -20.51 -5.33
C PRO A 68 7.55 -20.13 -4.41
N PRO A 69 7.67 -20.76 -3.22
CA PRO A 69 8.81 -20.56 -2.34
C PRO A 69 10.12 -20.76 -3.11
N ILE A 70 11.02 -19.78 -3.02
CA ILE A 70 12.33 -19.85 -3.67
C ILE A 70 13.28 -20.58 -2.71
N THR A 71 13.88 -21.66 -3.19
CA THR A 71 14.97 -22.36 -2.50
C THR A 71 16.31 -21.84 -3.01
N VAL A 72 17.25 -21.63 -2.10
CA VAL A 72 18.64 -21.25 -2.41
C VAL A 72 19.56 -22.39 -2.05
N GLU A 73 20.60 -22.60 -2.85
CA GLU A 73 21.60 -23.65 -2.63
C GLU A 73 22.89 -23.11 -2.00
N SER A 74 23.07 -21.79 -1.99
CA SER A 74 24.24 -21.11 -1.43
C SER A 74 23.90 -19.87 -0.60
N VAL A 75 24.86 -19.46 0.24
CA VAL A 75 24.76 -18.23 1.04
C VAL A 75 24.83 -16.99 0.13
N GLU A 76 25.58 -17.08 -0.95
CA GLU A 76 25.71 -16.04 -1.97
C GLU A 76 24.38 -15.78 -2.67
N GLU A 77 23.68 -16.83 -3.10
CA GLU A 77 22.33 -16.72 -3.68
C GLU A 77 21.32 -16.12 -2.69
N ALA A 78 21.37 -16.57 -1.42
CA ALA A 78 20.52 -16.02 -0.37
C ALA A 78 20.75 -14.52 -0.17
N ASN A 79 22.01 -14.09 -0.13
CA ASN A 79 22.38 -12.68 0.01
C ASN A 79 21.94 -11.85 -1.21
N GLU A 80 22.06 -12.40 -2.42
CA GLU A 80 21.60 -11.71 -3.63
C GLU A 80 20.08 -11.51 -3.64
N LEU A 81 19.32 -12.54 -3.24
CA LEU A 81 17.87 -12.45 -3.10
C LEU A 81 17.45 -11.45 -2.02
N LEU A 82 18.11 -11.46 -0.87
CA LEU A 82 17.86 -10.47 0.19
C LEU A 82 18.06 -9.05 -0.31
N ARG A 83 19.18 -8.79 -1.01
CA ARG A 83 19.47 -7.47 -1.55
C ARG A 83 18.43 -7.00 -2.58
N LYS A 84 17.91 -7.92 -3.40
CA LYS A 84 16.80 -7.64 -4.33
C LYS A 84 15.52 -7.30 -3.57
N ASN A 85 15.16 -8.10 -2.58
CA ASN A 85 13.96 -7.88 -1.76
C ASN A 85 14.01 -6.54 -1.02
N GLU A 86 15.16 -6.18 -0.45
CA GLU A 86 15.35 -4.89 0.23
C GLU A 86 15.18 -3.72 -0.75
N MET A 87 15.74 -3.83 -1.95
CA MET A 87 15.59 -2.82 -3.00
C MET A 87 14.13 -2.67 -3.45
N GLU A 88 13.42 -3.77 -3.67
CA GLU A 88 11.98 -3.75 -4.01
C GLU A 88 11.14 -3.17 -2.86
N SER A 89 11.45 -3.53 -1.62
CA SER A 89 10.78 -3.03 -0.43
C SER A 89 10.97 -1.53 -0.25
N ALA A 90 12.15 -0.99 -0.57
CA ALA A 90 12.41 0.46 -0.53
C ALA A 90 11.54 1.22 -1.55
N ILE A 91 11.41 0.70 -2.77
CA ILE A 91 10.54 1.26 -3.81
C ILE A 91 9.08 1.21 -3.36
N GLU A 92 8.64 0.07 -2.82
CA GLU A 92 7.29 -0.09 -2.28
C GLU A 92 6.99 0.92 -1.16
N ALA A 93 7.91 1.06 -0.20
CA ALA A 93 7.76 2.01 0.90
C ALA A 93 7.62 3.45 0.39
N GLU A 94 8.43 3.85 -0.60
CA GLU A 94 8.36 5.18 -1.20
C GLU A 94 7.00 5.43 -1.89
N VAL A 95 6.52 4.47 -2.68
CA VAL A 95 5.22 4.58 -3.37
C VAL A 95 4.06 4.57 -2.40
N LEU A 96 4.08 3.67 -1.40
CA LEU A 96 2.99 3.51 -0.45
C LEU A 96 2.92 4.62 0.58
N THR A 97 4.02 5.31 0.90
CA THR A 97 4.04 6.45 1.83
C THR A 97 3.70 7.78 1.14
N ALA A 98 4.00 7.90 -0.15
CA ALA A 98 3.74 9.10 -0.93
C ALA A 98 2.26 9.56 -0.85
N PRO A 99 2.00 10.88 -0.97
CA PRO A 99 0.64 11.40 -1.02
C PRO A 99 -0.19 10.71 -2.11
N PRO A 100 -1.35 10.10 -1.79
CA PRO A 100 -2.08 9.28 -2.76
C PRO A 100 -2.49 10.03 -4.04
N LYS A 101 -2.65 11.35 -3.97
CA LYS A 101 -2.95 12.22 -5.12
C LYS A 101 -1.81 12.29 -6.15
N LEU A 102 -0.58 11.93 -5.79
CA LEU A 102 0.57 11.87 -6.70
C LEU A 102 0.69 10.51 -7.39
N VAL A 103 0.34 9.45 -6.66
CA VAL A 103 0.51 8.06 -7.10
C VAL A 103 -0.69 7.55 -7.89
N TYR A 104 -1.91 7.89 -7.47
CA TYR A 104 -3.15 7.32 -8.01
C TYR A 104 -4.00 8.33 -8.77
N SER A 105 -4.65 7.87 -9.83
CA SER A 105 -5.62 8.66 -10.59
C SER A 105 -6.89 8.93 -9.77
N LYS A 106 -7.64 9.99 -10.12
CA LYS A 106 -8.90 10.36 -9.43
C LYS A 106 -9.91 9.22 -9.39
N LEU A 107 -9.99 8.43 -10.47
CA LEU A 107 -10.89 7.27 -10.55
C LEU A 107 -10.52 6.21 -9.51
N ILE A 108 -9.23 5.90 -9.39
CA ILE A 108 -8.71 4.90 -8.46
C ILE A 108 -8.90 5.34 -7.01
N LEU A 109 -8.67 6.62 -6.71
CA LEU A 109 -8.94 7.18 -5.37
C LEU A 109 -10.44 7.05 -5.00
N ARG A 110 -11.34 7.29 -5.96
CA ARG A 110 -12.78 7.10 -5.75
C ARG A 110 -13.15 5.64 -5.52
N PHE A 111 -12.53 4.71 -6.24
CA PHE A 111 -12.76 3.28 -6.05
C PHE A 111 -12.20 2.76 -4.73
N ALA A 112 -10.99 3.16 -4.34
CA ALA A 112 -10.42 2.83 -3.05
C ALA A 112 -11.34 3.29 -1.92
N ARG A 113 -11.83 4.54 -1.97
CA ARG A 113 -12.81 5.04 -0.99
C ARG A 113 -14.09 4.19 -0.92
N LYS A 114 -14.64 3.78 -2.06
CA LYS A 114 -15.83 2.90 -2.09
C LYS A 114 -15.56 1.56 -1.41
N LEU A 115 -14.39 0.97 -1.62
CA LEU A 115 -13.99 -0.28 -0.95
C LEU A 115 -13.88 -0.06 0.57
N LEU A 116 -13.26 1.03 1.00
CA LEU A 116 -13.13 1.35 2.43
C LEU A 116 -14.49 1.55 3.11
N VAL A 117 -15.40 2.28 2.47
CA VAL A 117 -16.78 2.45 2.99
C VAL A 117 -17.51 1.11 3.09
N ALA A 118 -17.34 0.21 2.11
CA ALA A 118 -17.96 -1.12 2.18
C ALA A 118 -17.40 -1.99 3.31
N VAL A 119 -16.13 -1.80 3.70
CA VAL A 119 -15.51 -2.50 4.83
C VAL A 119 -15.93 -1.89 6.17
N MET A 120 -16.22 -0.59 6.20
CA MET A 120 -16.62 0.13 7.41
C MET A 120 -17.88 -0.42 8.08
N ASP A 121 -18.84 -0.94 7.30
CA ASP A 121 -20.11 -1.47 7.82
C ASP A 121 -19.93 -2.58 8.87
N ARG A 122 -18.75 -3.20 8.95
CA ARG A 122 -18.40 -4.25 9.93
C ARG A 122 -17.10 -3.97 10.69
N TRP A 123 -16.61 -2.72 10.65
CA TRP A 123 -15.30 -2.36 11.19
C TRP A 123 -15.12 -2.76 12.66
N ASP A 124 -16.09 -2.44 13.51
CA ASP A 124 -16.01 -2.76 14.95
C ASP A 124 -15.83 -4.28 15.19
N SER A 125 -16.50 -5.11 14.39
CA SER A 125 -16.33 -6.56 14.46
C SER A 125 -14.97 -7.02 13.95
N HIS A 126 -14.42 -6.37 12.93
CA HIS A 126 -13.09 -6.69 12.38
C HIS A 126 -11.97 -6.29 13.35
N VAL A 127 -12.08 -5.15 14.04
CA VAL A 127 -11.09 -4.70 15.03
C VAL A 127 -10.93 -5.73 16.14
N LEU A 128 -12.02 -6.30 16.64
CA LEU A 128 -11.98 -7.36 17.66
C LEU A 128 -11.27 -8.62 17.16
N VAL A 129 -11.54 -9.05 15.92
CA VAL A 129 -10.88 -10.20 15.31
C VAL A 129 -9.39 -9.94 15.14
N ILE A 130 -9.02 -8.73 14.68
CA ILE A 130 -7.63 -8.34 14.45
C ILE A 130 -6.87 -8.27 15.77
N ASN A 131 -7.47 -7.70 16.82
CA ASN A 131 -6.89 -7.69 18.17
C ASN A 131 -6.68 -9.11 18.72
N ASN A 132 -7.51 -10.08 18.34
CA ASN A 132 -7.33 -11.47 18.78
C ASN A 132 -6.19 -12.18 18.05
N VAL A 133 -5.96 -11.88 16.76
CA VAL A 133 -4.93 -12.58 15.94
C VAL A 133 -3.59 -11.85 15.88
N ALA A 134 -3.56 -10.54 16.16
CA ALA A 134 -2.34 -9.76 16.13
C ALA A 134 -1.36 -10.26 17.21
N PRO A 135 -0.05 -10.36 16.91
CA PRO A 135 0.98 -10.62 17.91
C PRO A 135 0.93 -9.59 19.04
N GLU A 136 1.16 -10.01 20.28
CA GLU A 136 1.04 -9.13 21.45
C GLU A 136 2.03 -7.95 21.40
N ASN A 137 3.21 -8.17 20.84
CA ASN A 137 4.24 -7.13 20.63
C ASN A 137 3.86 -6.08 19.57
N TRP A 138 2.74 -6.25 18.86
CA TRP A 138 2.23 -5.28 17.89
C TRP A 138 1.02 -4.49 18.40
N LYS A 139 0.45 -4.90 19.55
CA LYS A 139 -0.63 -4.18 20.21
C LYS A 139 -0.01 -3.08 21.07
N VAL A 140 -0.44 -1.84 20.86
CA VAL A 140 0.03 -0.67 21.61
C VAL A 140 -0.64 -0.60 22.98
#